data_AF-A0A947VL31-F1
#
_entry.id   AF-A0A947VL31-F1
#
_cell.length_a   1.000
_cell.length_b   1.000
_cell.length_c   1.000
_cell.angle_alpha   90.00
_cell.angle_beta   90.00
_cell.angle_gamma   90.00
#
_symmetry.space_group_name_H-M   'P 1'
#
loop_
_entity.id
_entity.type
_entity.pdbx_description
1 polymer ?
#
loop_
_entity_poly.entity_id
_entity_poly.type
_entity_poly.pdbx_seq_one_letter_code
_entity_poly.pdbx_strand_id
1 'polypeptide(L)'
;MEIEQIENTQSGVNIVLGALQAASRGICKNCIGLEGAKTKVGKMIKKLGMDLGAASISCEKTKADLQTRIDSLSKVAEELEVAEECECQKTAKNCKMGEGCFVNAAVDLMKLVQ
;
A
#
# COMPACT_ATOMS: atom_id res chain seq x y z
N MET A 1 -8.94 -0.57 -18.84
CA MET A 1 -7.63 -0.08 -18.37
C MET A 1 -6.59 -0.62 -19.32
N GLU A 2 -5.73 0.24 -19.84
CA GLU A 2 -4.63 -0.19 -20.72
C GLU A 2 -3.53 -0.87 -19.88
N ILE A 3 -2.65 -1.66 -20.53
CA ILE A 3 -1.58 -2.39 -19.84
C ILE A 3 -0.68 -1.42 -19.06
N GLU A 4 -0.32 -0.29 -19.66
CA GLU A 4 0.52 0.72 -19.03
C GLU A 4 -0.13 1.30 -17.75
N GLN A 5 -1.45 1.48 -17.74
CA GLN A 5 -2.18 1.93 -16.56
C GLN A 5 -2.12 0.87 -15.44
N ILE A 6 -2.30 -0.41 -15.78
CA ILE A 6 -2.16 -1.52 -14.81
C ILE A 6 -0.75 -1.56 -14.22
N GLU A 7 0.28 -1.41 -15.04
CA GLU A 7 1.68 -1.42 -14.61
C GLU A 7 2.03 -0.23 -13.71
N ASN A 8 1.49 0.95 -14.04
CA ASN A 8 1.64 2.15 -13.23
C ASN A 8 0.93 2.00 -11.88
N THR A 9 -0.32 1.54 -11.85
CA THR A 9 -1.04 1.27 -10.61
C THR A 9 -0.32 0.20 -9.78
N GLN A 10 0.17 -0.88 -10.40
CA GLN A 10 0.96 -1.92 -9.74
C GLN A 10 2.22 -1.34 -9.07
N SER A 11 2.97 -0.51 -9.79
CA SER A 11 4.17 0.14 -9.26
C SER A 11 3.83 1.08 -8.10
N GLY A 12 2.75 1.87 -8.24
CA GLY A 12 2.26 2.74 -7.18
C GLY A 12 1.88 1.99 -5.91
N VAL A 13 1.13 0.88 -6.04
CA VAL A 13 0.78 0.02 -4.91
C VAL A 13 2.03 -0.57 -4.24
N ASN A 14 3.04 -0.98 -5.02
CA ASN A 14 4.30 -1.49 -4.49
C ASN A 14 5.05 -0.44 -3.65
N ILE A 15 5.09 0.82 -4.12
CA ILE A 15 5.71 1.93 -3.39
C ILE A 15 4.98 2.18 -2.07
N VAL A 16 3.64 2.21 -2.10
CA VAL A 16 2.82 2.38 -0.89
C VAL A 16 3.09 1.26 0.11
N LEU A 17 3.13 -0.01 -0.34
CA LEU A 17 3.43 -1.14 0.54
C LEU A 17 4.80 -1.01 1.19
N GLY A 18 5.83 -0.66 0.43
CA GLY A 18 7.16 -0.42 0.98
C GLY A 18 7.18 0.70 2.04
N ALA A 19 6.45 1.80 1.79
CA ALA A 19 6.32 2.89 2.75
C ALA A 19 5.59 2.46 4.04
N LEU A 20 4.52 1.67 3.92
CA LEU A 20 3.80 1.12 5.06
C LEU A 20 4.64 0.09 5.85
N GLN A 21 5.44 -0.74 5.18
CA GLN A 21 6.36 -1.67 5.84
C GLN A 21 7.48 -0.94 6.59
N ALA A 22 8.02 0.14 6.01
CA ALA A 22 8.98 0.99 6.71
C ALA A 22 8.32 1.65 7.93
N ALA A 23 7.09 2.13 7.78
CA ALA A 23 6.30 2.71 8.86
C ALA A 23 6.02 1.70 9.99
N SER A 24 5.66 0.44 9.66
CA SER A 24 5.34 -0.59 10.65
C SER A 24 6.52 -0.99 11.53
N ARG A 25 7.76 -0.75 11.06
CA ARG A 25 9.00 -0.99 11.82
C ARG A 25 9.49 0.24 12.60
N GLY A 26 8.86 1.41 12.39
CA GLY A 26 9.25 2.65 13.02
C GLY A 26 8.71 2.81 14.46
N ILE A 27 9.31 3.74 15.21
CA ILE A 27 8.84 4.12 16.56
C ILE A 27 7.42 4.73 16.55
N CYS A 28 6.98 5.22 15.38
CA CYS A 28 5.67 5.81 15.14
C CYS A 28 4.72 4.85 14.41
N LYS A 29 5.01 3.54 14.38
CA LYS A 29 4.20 2.51 13.67
C LYS A 29 2.71 2.52 14.00
N ASN A 30 2.33 3.12 15.13
CA ASN A 30 0.97 3.18 15.64
C ASN A 30 0.27 4.53 15.41
N CYS A 31 0.90 5.49 14.71
CA CYS A 31 0.35 6.84 14.48
C CYS A 31 -0.69 6.96 13.36
N ILE A 32 -0.83 5.96 12.48
CA ILE A 32 -1.56 6.14 11.20
C ILE A 32 -2.82 5.28 11.02
N GLY A 33 -3.24 4.55 12.04
CA GLY A 33 -4.24 3.52 11.85
C GLY A 33 -3.77 2.53 10.79
N LEU A 34 -2.61 1.90 11.04
CA LEU A 34 -1.94 1.00 10.09
C LEU A 34 -2.87 -0.13 9.63
N GLU A 35 -3.82 -0.54 10.48
CA GLU A 35 -4.90 -1.46 10.12
C GLU A 35 -5.81 -0.91 9.00
N GLY A 36 -6.22 0.35 9.11
CA GLY A 36 -7.00 1.04 8.10
C GLY A 36 -6.22 1.23 6.80
N ALA A 37 -4.91 1.53 6.89
CA ALA A 37 -4.03 1.61 5.74
C ALA A 37 -3.86 0.24 5.05
N LYS A 38 -3.59 -0.82 5.82
CA LYS A 38 -3.52 -2.22 5.35
C LYS A 38 -4.80 -2.62 4.63
N THR A 39 -5.96 -2.30 5.23
CA THR A 39 -7.28 -2.58 4.63
C THR A 39 -7.48 -1.85 3.30
N LYS A 40 -7.08 -0.57 3.22
CA LYS A 40 -7.20 0.22 1.98
C LYS A 40 -6.31 -0.33 0.88
N VAL A 41 -5.06 -0.64 1.18
CA VAL A 41 -4.12 -1.23 0.22
C VAL A 41 -4.61 -2.60 -0.26
N GLY A 42 -5.12 -3.44 0.64
CA GLY A 42 -5.73 -4.73 0.26
C GLY A 42 -6.89 -4.55 -0.73
N LYS A 43 -7.74 -3.53 -0.55
CA LYS A 43 -8.81 -3.19 -1.50
C LYS A 43 -8.26 -2.72 -2.85
N MET A 44 -7.20 -1.93 -2.86
CA MET A 44 -6.54 -1.47 -4.10
C MET A 44 -5.95 -2.64 -4.89
N ILE A 45 -5.26 -3.57 -4.22
CA ILE A 45 -4.70 -4.78 -4.84
C ILE A 45 -5.80 -5.65 -5.43
N LYS A 46 -6.89 -5.88 -4.67
CA LYS A 46 -8.03 -6.65 -5.15
C LYS A 46 -8.66 -6.01 -6.39
N LYS A 47 -8.85 -4.69 -6.37
CA LYS A 47 -9.35 -3.94 -7.53
C LYS A 47 -8.42 -4.08 -8.73
N LEU A 48 -7.11 -3.95 -8.54
CA LEU A 48 -6.12 -4.12 -9.60
C LEU A 48 -6.19 -5.52 -10.25
N GLY A 49 -6.39 -6.58 -9.46
CA GLY A 49 -6.63 -7.93 -9.99
C GLY A 49 -7.91 -8.04 -10.81
N MET A 50 -9.01 -7.39 -10.37
CA MET A 50 -10.25 -7.33 -11.13
C MET A 50 -10.07 -6.56 -12.45
N ASP A 51 -9.38 -5.42 -12.42
CA ASP A 51 -9.13 -4.59 -13.59
C ASP A 51 -8.22 -5.32 -14.61
N LEU A 52 -7.22 -6.07 -14.15
CA LEU A 52 -6.41 -6.97 -15.00
C LEU A 52 -7.26 -8.08 -15.62
N GLY A 53 -8.20 -8.65 -14.85
CA GLY A 53 -9.14 -9.67 -15.34
C GLY A 53 -9.99 -9.16 -16.49
N ALA A 54 -10.53 -7.95 -16.35
CA ALA A 54 -11.38 -7.28 -17.35
C ALA A 54 -10.59 -6.69 -18.54
N ALA A 55 -9.27 -6.49 -18.42
CA ALA A 55 -8.46 -5.93 -19.48
C ALA A 55 -8.30 -6.89 -20.66
N SER A 56 -8.48 -6.35 -21.86
CA SER A 56 -8.22 -7.04 -23.14
C SER A 56 -6.73 -6.98 -23.48
N ILE A 57 -5.97 -7.89 -22.88
CA ILE A 57 -4.53 -8.08 -23.13
C ILE A 57 -4.37 -9.27 -24.07
N SER A 58 -3.80 -9.04 -25.25
CA SER A 58 -3.60 -10.09 -26.28
C SER A 58 -2.52 -11.10 -25.91
N CYS A 59 -1.52 -10.70 -25.13
CA CYS A 59 -0.44 -11.56 -24.69
C CYS A 59 -0.78 -12.24 -23.35
N GLU A 60 -1.13 -13.53 -23.39
CA GLU A 60 -1.45 -14.32 -22.19
C GLU A 60 -0.29 -14.37 -21.19
N LYS A 61 0.95 -14.45 -21.69
CA LYS A 61 2.16 -14.43 -20.84
C LYS A 61 2.25 -13.14 -20.03
N THR A 62 2.08 -11.98 -20.68
CA THR A 62 2.10 -10.68 -20.00
C THR A 62 1.00 -10.60 -18.94
N LYS A 63 -0.20 -11.10 -19.23
CA LYS A 63 -1.30 -11.14 -18.27
C LYS A 63 -0.97 -12.02 -17.06
N ALA A 64 -0.37 -13.19 -17.28
CA ALA A 64 0.05 -14.10 -16.20
C ALA A 64 1.19 -13.51 -15.34
N ASP A 65 2.16 -12.85 -15.96
CA ASP A 65 3.27 -12.18 -15.27
C ASP A 65 2.75 -11.02 -14.37
N LEU A 66 1.79 -10.23 -14.88
CA LEU A 66 1.14 -9.18 -14.09
C LEU A 66 0.32 -9.76 -12.93
N GLN A 67 -0.43 -10.84 -13.16
CA GLN A 67 -1.18 -11.51 -12.10
C GLN A 67 -0.24 -12.00 -10.98
N THR A 68 0.89 -12.61 -11.34
CA THR A 68 1.91 -13.07 -10.38
C THR A 68 2.45 -11.93 -9.51
N ARG A 69 2.67 -10.75 -10.12
CA ARG A 69 3.11 -9.54 -9.39
C ARG A 69 2.02 -9.04 -8.45
N ILE A 70 0.75 -9.02 -8.86
CA ILE A 70 -0.40 -8.63 -8.02
C ILE A 70 -0.54 -9.60 -6.83
N ASP A 71 -0.43 -10.90 -7.08
CA ASP A 71 -0.51 -11.92 -6.02
C ASP A 71 0.63 -11.76 -5.00
N SER A 72 1.82 -11.39 -5.48
CA SER A 72 2.96 -11.07 -4.61
C SER A 72 2.68 -9.84 -3.73
N LEU A 73 2.04 -8.79 -4.27
CA LEU A 73 1.62 -7.63 -3.48
C LEU A 73 0.61 -8.02 -2.40
N SER A 74 -0.34 -8.93 -2.70
CA SER A 74 -1.31 -9.43 -1.72
C SER A 74 -0.61 -10.08 -0.52
N LYS A 75 0.35 -10.97 -0.77
CA LYS A 75 1.13 -11.63 0.29
C LYS A 75 1.87 -10.62 1.17
N VAL A 76 2.53 -9.66 0.53
CA VAL A 76 3.26 -8.59 1.24
C VAL A 76 2.31 -7.74 2.09
N ALA A 77 1.11 -7.44 1.59
CA ALA A 77 0.10 -6.71 2.34
C ALA A 77 -0.39 -7.49 3.56
N GLU A 78 -0.60 -8.81 3.43
CA GLU A 78 -1.03 -9.70 4.52
C GLU A 78 0.02 -9.78 5.64
N GLU A 79 1.30 -9.87 5.28
CA GLU A 79 2.45 -9.92 6.20
C GLU A 79 2.73 -8.59 6.92
N LEU A 80 2.03 -7.51 6.55
CA LEU A 80 2.19 -6.23 7.23
C LEU A 80 1.77 -6.36 8.70
N GLU A 81 2.75 -6.35 9.60
CA GLU A 81 2.53 -6.36 11.05
C GLU A 81 1.81 -5.09 11.50
N VAL A 82 0.64 -5.27 12.10
CA VAL A 82 -0.13 -4.20 12.72
C VAL A 82 -0.02 -4.42 14.23
N ALA A 83 0.67 -3.51 14.93
CA ALA A 83 0.78 -3.61 16.39
C ALA A 83 -0.50 -3.13 17.08
N GLU A 84 -0.72 -3.59 18.31
CA GLU A 84 -1.88 -3.26 19.15
C GLU A 84 -2.04 -1.76 19.40
N GLU A 85 -3.29 -1.33 19.63
CA GLU A 85 -3.69 0.05 19.85
C GLU A 85 -2.82 0.73 20.92
N CYS A 86 -1.97 1.65 20.50
CA CYS A 86 -1.32 2.59 21.39
C CYS A 86 -1.23 3.97 20.76
N GLU A 87 -1.22 4.98 21.62
CA GLU A 87 -1.38 6.36 21.22
C GLU A 87 -0.18 6.87 20.39
N CYS A 88 -0.47 7.63 19.32
CA CYS A 88 0.56 8.29 18.53
C CYS A 88 1.41 9.24 19.39
N GLN A 89 2.73 9.25 19.19
CA GLN A 89 3.64 10.16 19.91
C GLN A 89 3.33 11.64 19.68
N LYS A 90 2.69 12.00 18.55
CA LYS A 90 2.20 13.37 18.31
C LYS A 90 1.00 13.69 19.21
N THR A 91 0.03 12.79 19.32
CA THR A 91 -1.13 12.94 20.19
C THR A 91 -0.71 12.99 21.66
N ALA A 92 0.24 12.13 22.04
CA ALA A 92 0.88 12.14 23.35
C ALA A 92 1.83 13.33 23.61
N LYS A 93 1.94 14.29 22.67
CA LYS A 93 2.79 15.51 22.75
C LYS A 93 4.30 15.26 22.92
N ASN A 94 4.77 14.07 22.57
CA ASN A 94 6.18 13.68 22.66
C ASN A 94 6.95 13.82 21.33
N CYS A 95 6.24 14.04 20.22
CA CYS A 95 6.86 14.14 18.88
C CYS A 95 7.30 15.57 18.55
N LYS A 96 8.58 15.75 18.17
CA LYS A 96 9.16 17.02 17.72
C LYS A 96 9.24 17.19 16.19
N MET A 97 8.80 16.20 15.41
CA MET A 97 8.94 16.22 13.93
C MET A 97 7.94 17.15 13.20
N GLY A 98 6.90 17.65 13.87
CA GLY A 98 5.96 18.60 13.25
C GLY A 98 5.16 18.00 12.08
N GLU A 99 5.08 18.73 10.96
CA GLU A 99 4.36 18.34 9.72
C GLU A 99 5.11 17.28 8.89
N GLY A 100 6.41 17.05 9.14
CA GLY A 100 7.25 16.08 8.42
C GLY A 100 7.09 14.62 8.84
N CYS A 101 5.90 14.22 9.28
CA CYS A 101 5.66 12.85 9.75
C CYS A 101 5.69 11.86 8.58
N PHE A 102 6.79 11.11 8.45
CA PHE A 102 6.96 10.06 7.44
C PHE A 102 5.77 9.07 7.39
N VAL A 103 5.21 8.77 8.56
CA VAL A 103 4.10 7.83 8.67
C VAL A 103 2.83 8.39 7.99
N ASN A 104 2.51 9.67 8.21
CA ASN A 104 1.40 10.33 7.51
C ASN A 104 1.63 10.40 6.00
N ALA A 105 2.86 10.71 5.58
CA ALA A 105 3.22 10.73 4.17
C ALA A 105 3.00 9.36 3.50
N ALA A 106 3.29 8.25 4.19
CA ALA A 106 3.03 6.90 3.67
C ALA A 106 1.53 6.65 3.39
N VAL A 107 0.63 7.22 4.21
CA VAL A 107 -0.81 7.17 3.96
C VAL A 107 -1.22 8.09 2.81
N ASP A 108 -0.61 9.27 2.70
CA ASP A 108 -0.90 10.21 1.62
C ASP A 108 -0.48 9.69 0.25
N LEU A 109 0.58 8.87 0.17
CA LEU A 109 0.98 8.19 -1.07
C LEU A 109 -0.15 7.35 -1.69
N MET A 110 -1.04 6.76 -0.87
CA MET A 110 -2.19 6.00 -1.39
C MET A 110 -3.13 6.86 -2.25
N LYS A 111 -3.21 8.17 -1.99
CA LYS A 111 -4.08 9.09 -2.74
C LYS A 111 -3.54 9.40 -4.13
N LEU A 112 -2.26 9.11 -4.37
CA LEU A 112 -1.56 9.40 -5.63
C LEU A 112 -1.57 8.20 -6.59
N VAL A 113 -1.93 7.02 -6.09
CA VAL A 113 -2.08 5.81 -6.92
C VAL A 113 -3.50 5.81 -7.50
N GLN A 114 -3.60 5.98 -8.81
CA GLN A 114 -4.86 6.00 -9.56
C GLN A 114 -4.97 4.80 -10.49
#